data_AF-A0A645H7L4-F1
#
_entry.id   AF-A0A645H7L4-F1
#
_cell.length_a   1.000
_cell.length_b   1.000
_cell.length_c   1.000
_cell.angle_alpha   90.00
_cell.angle_beta   90.00
_cell.angle_gamma   90.00
#
_symmetry.space_group_name_H-M   'P 1'
#
loop_
_entity.id
_entity.type
_entity.pdbx_description
1 polymer ?
#
loop_
_entity_poly.entity_id
_entity_poly.type
_entity_poly.pdbx_seq_one_letter_code
_entity_poly.pdbx_strand_id
1 'polypeptide(L)' 'MTGMTLNYVLLATTGIYFLGCLYSISKGERADRRLSRPIFAGILFILVLIATLMGIDYMDFKLAIETGNWKF' A
#
# COMPACT_ATOMS: atom_id res chain seq x y z
N MET A 1 14.93 10.60 12.30
CA MET A 1 14.95 9.12 12.38
C MET A 1 13.56 8.51 12.55
N THR A 2 12.59 9.17 13.19
CA THR A 2 11.24 8.66 13.44
C THR A 2 10.32 8.59 12.21
N GLY A 3 10.53 9.43 11.20
CA GLY A 3 9.66 9.49 10.03
C GLY A 3 9.76 8.27 9.08
N MET A 4 10.97 7.73 8.90
CA MET A 4 11.20 6.49 8.13
C MET A 4 10.58 5.25 8.80
N THR A 5 10.46 5.23 10.13
CA THR A 5 9.84 4.10 10.85
C THR A 5 8.38 3.89 10.44
N LEU A 6 7.64 4.98 10.21
CA LEU A 6 6.25 4.93 9.77
C LEU A 6 6.12 4.38 8.34
N ASN A 7 7.09 4.64 7.46
CA ASN A 7 7.12 4.06 6.11
C ASN A 7 7.21 2.54 6.16
N TYR A 8 8.10 1.99 6.99
CA TYR A 8 8.24 0.54 7.14
C TYR A 8 7.00 -0.11 7.76
N VAL A 9 6.36 0.56 8.73
CA VAL A 9 5.09 0.09 9.32
C VAL A 9 3.98 0.09 8.27
N LEU A 10 3.87 1.15 7.47
CA LEU A 10 2.88 1.25 6.40
C LEU A 10 3.12 0.19 5.32
N LEU A 11 4.39 -0.05 4.96
CA LEU A 11 4.80 -1.07 4.01
C LEU A 11 4.45 -2.48 4.51
N ALA A 12 4.73 -2.78 5.77
CA ALA A 12 4.38 -4.06 6.38
C ALA A 12 2.86 -4.26 6.42
N THR A 13 2.09 -3.24 6.78
CA THR A 13 0.64 -3.32 6.90
C THR A 13 -0.03 -3.52 5.54
N THR A 14 0.38 -2.75 4.53
CA THR A 14 -0.14 -2.88 3.16
C THR A 14 0.29 -4.20 2.51
N GLY A 15 1.49 -4.69 2.81
CA GLY A 15 1.97 -6.01 2.39
C GLY A 15 1.14 -7.15 2.97
N ILE A 16 0.89 -7.15 4.28
CA ILE A 16 0.04 -8.16 4.95
C ILE A 16 -1.38 -8.14 4.38
N TYR A 17 -1.94 -6.95 4.16
CA TYR A 17 -3.27 -6.81 3.57
C TYR A 17 -3.34 -7.40 2.15
N PHE A 18 -2.33 -7.10 1.31
CA PHE A 18 -2.23 -7.65 -0.04
C PHE A 18 -2.07 -9.18 -0.04
N LEU A 19 -1.19 -9.71 0.82
CA LEU A 19 -1.02 -11.15 1.02
C LEU A 19 -2.31 -11.84 1.49
N GLY A 20 -3.05 -11.22 2.40
CA GLY A 20 -4.36 -11.71 2.85
C GLY A 20 -5.38 -11.75 1.71
N CYS A 21 -5.40 -10.72 0.85
CA CYS A 21 -6.23 -10.71 -0.35
C CYS A 21 -5.82 -11.82 -1.34
N LEU A 22 -4.53 -12.01 -1.60
CA LEU A 22 -4.04 -13.08 -2.47
C LEU A 22 -4.35 -14.47 -1.91
N TYR A 23 -4.20 -14.66 -0.60
CA TYR A 23 -4.53 -15.91 0.08
C TYR A 23 -6.01 -16.26 -0.07
N SER A 24 -6.90 -15.28 0.14
CA SER A 24 -8.35 -15.48 -0.04
C SER A 24 -8.73 -15.80 -1.49
N ILE A 25 -8.08 -15.17 -2.48
CA ILE A 25 -8.22 -15.55 -3.90
C ILE A 25 -7.76 -17.00 -4.12
N SER A 26 -6.59 -17.37 -3.60
CA SER A 26 -6.00 -18.70 -3.81
C SER A 26 -6.86 -19.84 -3.23
N LYS A 27 -7.63 -19.53 -2.18
CA LYS A 27 -8.56 -20.46 -1.52
C LYS A 27 -9.90 -20.59 -2.24
N GLY A 28 -10.15 -19.83 -3.31
CA GLY A 28 -11.42 -19.83 -4.02
C GLY A 28 -12.60 -19.29 -3.20
N GLU A 29 -12.32 -18.64 -2.07
CA GLU A 29 -13.34 -18.03 -1.22
C GLU A 29 -13.89 -16.78 -1.91
N ARG A 30 -14.95 -16.97 -2.72
CA ARG A 30 -15.78 -15.93 -3.34
C ARG A 30 -15.04 -15.07 -4.39
N ALA A 31 -14.73 -15.69 -5.53
CA ALA A 31 -14.44 -14.98 -6.79
C ALA A 31 -15.56 -14.01 -7.22
N ASP A 32 -16.77 -14.11 -6.65
CA ASP A 32 -17.90 -13.22 -6.91
C ASP A 32 -17.88 -11.86 -6.20
N ARG A 33 -17.02 -11.64 -5.20
CA ARG A 33 -16.97 -10.34 -4.50
C ARG A 33 -15.75 -9.52 -4.90
N ARG A 34 -15.90 -8.88 -6.07
CA ARG A 34 -15.15 -7.70 -6.54
C ARG A 34 -13.63 -7.90 -6.62
N LEU A 35 -13.17 -8.33 -7.79
CA LEU A 35 -11.78 -8.22 -8.29
C LEU A 35 -11.11 -6.85 -8.00
N SER A 36 -11.90 -5.80 -7.77
CA SER A 36 -11.37 -4.49 -7.37
C SER A 36 -10.63 -4.48 -6.03
N ARG A 37 -10.96 -5.37 -5.07
CA ARG A 37 -10.28 -5.43 -3.76
C ARG A 37 -8.81 -5.85 -3.83
N PRO A 38 -8.44 -6.99 -4.44
CA PRO A 38 -7.06 -7.40 -4.55
C PRO A 38 -6.25 -6.47 -5.46
N ILE A 39 -6.85 -5.94 -6.53
CA ILE A 39 -6.21 -4.96 -7.42
C ILE A 39 -5.89 -3.68 -6.65
N PHE A 40 -6.85 -3.16 -5.88
CA PHE A 40 -6.64 -1.97 -5.04
C PHE A 40 -5.57 -2.20 -3.96
N ALA A 41 -5.60 -3.35 -3.29
CA ALA A 41 -4.58 -3.72 -2.31
C ALA A 41 -3.17 -3.76 -2.92
N GLY A 42 -3.05 -4.30 -4.13
CA GLY A 42 -1.78 -4.35 -4.87
C GLY A 42 -1.27 -2.96 -5.27
N ILE A 43 -2.15 -2.11 -5.81
CA ILE A 43 -1.79 -0.72 -6.17
C ILE A 43 -1.31 0.04 -4.93
N LEU A 44 -2.03 -0.07 -3.81
CA LEU A 44 -1.67 0.58 -2.55
C LEU A 44 -0.30 0.12 -2.04
N PHE A 45 -0.04 -1.19 -2.07
CA PHE A 45 1.25 -1.76 -1.66
C PHE A 45 2.40 -1.26 -2.54
N ILE A 46 2.21 -1.24 -3.87
CA ILE A 46 3.24 -0.75 -4.81
C ILE A 46 3.54 0.73 -4.59
N LEU A 47 2.52 1.57 -4.38
CA LEU A 47 2.70 2.99 -4.11
C LEU A 47 3.53 3.23 -2.83
N VAL A 48 3.21 2.51 -1.75
CA VAL A 48 3.94 2.60 -0.48
C VAL A 48 5.37 2.06 -0.62
N LEU A 49 5.57 0.99 -1.39
CA LEU A 49 6.90 0.45 -1.68
C LEU A 49 7.77 1.45 -2.42
N ILE A 50 7.25 2.07 -3.49
CA ILE A 50 7.97 3.08 -4.27
C ILE A 50 8.31 4.28 -3.39
N ALA A 51 7.35 4.79 -2.61
CA ALA A 51 7.60 5.91 -1.70
C ALA A 51 8.68 5.60 -0.66
N THR A 52 8.65 4.39 -0.10
CA THR A 52 9.67 3.92 0.86
C THR A 52 11.05 3.81 0.20
N LEU A 53 11.13 3.30 -1.03
CA LEU A 53 12.37 3.18 -1.80
C LEU A 53 12.96 4.53 -2.21
N MET A 54 12.10 5.51 -2.51
CA MET A 54 12.50 6.89 -2.81
C MET A 54 12.91 7.67 -1.54
N GLY A 55 12.75 7.08 -0.35
CA GLY A 55 13.02 7.75 0.91
C GLY A 55 12.07 8.90 1.22
N ILE A 56 10.89 8.92 0.58
CA ILE A 56 9.85 9.93 0.82
C ILE A 56 9.27 9.66 2.21
N ASP A 57 9.31 10.66 3.09
CA ASP A 57 8.77 10.54 4.43
C ASP A 57 7.25 10.28 4.40
N TYR A 58 6.73 9.59 5.42
CA TYR A 58 5.31 9.31 5.53
C TYR A 58 4.46 10.58 5.47
N MET A 59 4.92 11.67 6.08
CA MET A 59 4.19 12.93 6.10
C MET A 59 4.09 13.55 4.70
N ASP A 60 5.16 13.47 3.91
CA ASP A 60 5.21 13.95 2.53
C ASP A 60 4.37 13.06 1.61
N PHE A 61 4.43 11.74 1.80
CA PHE A 61 3.59 10.78 1.09
C PHE A 61 2.10 11.00 1.39
N LYS A 62 1.75 11.22 2.65
CA LYS A 62 0.38 11.55 3.07
C LYS A 62 -0.09 12.85 2.40
N LEU A 63 0.75 13.89 2.45
CA LEU A 63 0.44 15.18 1.83
C LEU A 63 0.20 15.01 0.31
N ALA A 64 1.05 14.27 -0.39
CA ALA A 64 0.90 14.05 -1.83
C ALA A 64 -0.37 13.28 -2.20
N ILE A 65 -0.82 12.34 -1.36
CA ILE A 65 -2.11 11.66 -1.54
C ILE A 65 -3.27 12.63 -1.30
N GLU A 66 -3.22 13.43 -0.23
CA GLU A 66 -4.29 14.37 0.12
C GLU A 66 -4.43 15.51 -0.90
N THR A 67 -3.32 16.02 -1.42
CA THR A 67 -3.31 17.15 -2.35
C THR A 67 -3.23 16.73 -3.82
N GLY A 68 -2.99 15.45 -4.11
CA GLY A 68 -2.72 14.95 -5.46
C GLY A 68 -1.42 15.47 -6.08
N ASN A 69 -0.53 16.09 -5.29
CA ASN A 69 0.68 16.75 -5.77
C ASN A 69 1.91 15.89 -5.50
N TRP A 70 2.42 15.23 -6.55
CA TRP A 70 3.57 14.31 -6.49
C TRP A 70 4.90 14.98 -6.85
N LYS A 71 4.97 16.32 -6.81
CA LYS A 71 6.23 17.07 -7.02
C LYS A 71 7.03 17.02 -5.72
N PHE A 72 7.90 16.02 -5.61
CA PHE A 72 8.98 15.94 -4.62
C PHE A 72 10.29 16.39 -5.25
#